data_AF-A0A0N1DW96-F1
#
_entry.id   AF-A0A0N1DW96-F1
#
_cell.length_a   1.000
_cell.length_b   1.000
_cell.length_c   1.000
_cell.angle_alpha   90.00
_cell.angle_beta   90.00
_cell.angle_gamma   90.00
#
_symmetry.space_group_name_H-M   'P 1'
#
loop_
_entity.id
_entity.type
_entity.pdbx_description
1 polymer ?
#
loop_
_entity_poly.entity_id
_entity_poly.type
_entity_poly.pdbx_seq_one_letter_code
_entity_poly.pdbx_strand_id
1 'polypeptide(L)'
;MKKNTILKKWVFLFIFFIATSNYYTQVITETQNPYSLGTTNEFLKQIQAQLATISKNNPEIKLPLPHSETLHAKVNYLKERSSSEIQLEGEILGRASGSFSLVIKDKKLEGRLIFLKDKKAYTYYSDNNEEAFIKEDNINNIICTDFIRPSNS
;
A
#
# COMPACT_ATOMS: atom_id res chain seq x y z
N MET A 1 -17.50 -67.30 19.06
CA MET A 1 -16.87 -66.30 18.17
C MET A 1 -17.73 -65.03 18.12
N LYS A 2 -17.38 -63.98 18.87
CA LYS A 2 -18.02 -62.64 18.79
C LYS A 2 -17.09 -61.59 19.43
N LYS A 3 -15.93 -61.33 18.81
CA LYS A 3 -14.96 -60.33 19.30
C LYS A 3 -14.43 -59.35 18.24
N ASN A 4 -14.85 -59.50 16.98
CA ASN A 4 -14.24 -58.79 15.83
C ASN A 4 -15.05 -57.62 15.25
N THR A 5 -16.19 -57.26 15.81
CA THR A 5 -17.04 -56.18 15.27
C THR A 5 -16.88 -54.84 15.98
N ILE A 6 -16.32 -54.82 17.19
CA ILE A 6 -16.12 -53.59 17.98
C ILE A 6 -14.87 -52.82 17.51
N LEU A 7 -13.81 -53.55 17.13
CA LEU A 7 -12.55 -52.95 16.66
C LEU A 7 -12.71 -52.22 15.31
N LYS A 8 -13.56 -52.74 14.41
CA LYS A 8 -13.84 -52.10 13.10
C LYS A 8 -14.59 -50.77 13.22
N LYS A 9 -15.43 -50.60 14.23
CA LYS A 9 -16.18 -49.35 14.45
C LYS A 9 -15.29 -48.20 14.95
N TRP A 10 -14.26 -48.52 15.74
CA TRP A 10 -13.31 -47.51 16.23
C TRP A 10 -12.30 -47.05 15.16
N VAL A 11 -11.89 -47.94 14.26
CA VAL A 11 -10.99 -47.59 13.14
C VAL A 11 -11.68 -46.66 12.13
N PHE A 12 -12.98 -46.85 11.87
CA PHE A 12 -13.73 -45.96 10.97
C PHE A 12 -13.94 -44.55 11.55
N LEU A 13 -14.03 -44.40 12.87
CA LEU A 13 -14.22 -43.11 13.53
C LEU A 13 -12.92 -42.26 13.53
N PHE A 14 -11.75 -42.90 13.59
CA PHE A 14 -10.46 -42.21 13.48
C PHE A 14 -10.15 -41.70 12.07
N ILE A 15 -10.54 -42.45 11.02
CA ILE A 15 -10.31 -42.03 9.62
C ILE A 15 -11.21 -40.85 9.25
N PHE A 16 -12.40 -40.72 9.85
CA PHE A 16 -13.30 -39.59 9.57
C PHE A 16 -12.82 -38.26 10.19
N PHE A 17 -12.07 -38.32 11.31
CA PHE A 17 -11.56 -37.11 11.98
C PHE A 17 -10.35 -36.46 11.27
N ILE A 18 -9.55 -37.25 10.53
CA ILE A 18 -8.39 -36.74 9.78
C ILE A 18 -8.83 -36.03 8.48
N ALA A 19 -10.03 -36.35 7.97
CA ALA A 19 -10.53 -35.76 6.72
C ALA A 19 -11.15 -34.35 6.89
N THR A 20 -11.44 -33.90 8.11
CA THR A 20 -12.12 -32.60 8.34
C THR A 20 -11.24 -31.54 9.01
N SER A 21 -10.01 -31.84 9.42
CA SER A 21 -9.19 -30.92 10.23
C SER A 21 -8.32 -29.93 9.45
N ASN A 22 -8.40 -29.87 8.11
CA ASN A 22 -7.56 -28.98 7.30
C ASN A 22 -8.32 -27.77 6.68
N TYR A 23 -9.52 -27.44 7.15
CA TYR A 23 -10.30 -26.31 6.61
C TYR A 23 -10.15 -24.98 7.36
N TYR A 24 -9.17 -24.85 8.27
CA TYR A 24 -8.95 -23.60 8.99
C TYR A 24 -7.47 -23.23 9.05
N THR A 25 -6.90 -22.73 7.95
CA THR A 25 -5.84 -21.70 8.02
C THR A 25 -5.47 -21.22 6.62
N GLN A 26 -6.19 -20.23 6.11
CA GLN A 26 -5.63 -19.20 5.24
C GLN A 26 -6.40 -17.89 5.49
N VAL A 27 -6.09 -17.21 6.60
CA VAL A 27 -6.35 -15.77 6.67
C VAL A 27 -5.26 -15.14 5.80
N ILE A 28 -5.60 -14.92 4.54
CA ILE A 28 -4.78 -14.15 3.61
C ILE A 28 -4.83 -12.71 4.14
N THR A 29 -3.82 -12.29 4.90
CA THR A 29 -3.44 -10.87 4.87
C THR A 29 -2.98 -10.61 3.46
N GLU A 30 -3.84 -9.99 2.65
CA GLU A 30 -3.54 -9.47 1.32
C GLU A 30 -2.39 -8.47 1.47
N THR A 31 -1.18 -8.99 1.52
CA THR A 31 0.04 -8.19 1.48
C THR A 31 0.25 -7.99 0.00
N GLN A 32 -0.45 -7.00 -0.58
CA GLN A 32 -0.29 -6.69 -2.00
C GLN A 32 1.21 -6.52 -2.27
N ASN A 33 1.73 -7.32 -3.20
CA ASN A 33 3.15 -7.29 -3.55
C ASN A 33 3.54 -5.85 -3.92
N PRO A 34 4.69 -5.35 -3.44
CA PRO A 34 5.16 -4.01 -3.80
C PRO A 34 5.19 -3.82 -5.31
N TYR A 35 4.56 -2.75 -5.79
CA TYR A 35 4.57 -2.37 -7.19
C TYR A 35 5.82 -1.52 -7.48
N SER A 36 6.62 -1.95 -8.46
CA SER A 36 7.85 -1.24 -8.83
C SER A 36 7.55 0.04 -9.60
N LEU A 37 8.29 1.09 -9.27
CA LEU A 37 8.27 2.41 -9.91
C LEU A 37 9.54 2.66 -10.75
N GLY A 38 10.38 1.62 -10.93
CA GLY A 38 11.73 1.73 -11.47
C GLY A 38 12.75 2.12 -10.40
N THR A 39 13.88 2.68 -10.83
CA THR A 39 14.88 3.21 -9.88
C THR A 39 14.41 4.52 -9.26
N THR A 40 14.89 4.85 -8.06
CA THR A 40 14.56 6.11 -7.38
C THR A 40 14.94 7.34 -8.22
N ASN A 41 16.04 7.26 -8.98
CA ASN A 41 16.46 8.33 -9.87
C ASN A 41 15.57 8.47 -11.11
N GLU A 42 15.07 7.37 -11.68
CA GLU A 42 14.09 7.42 -12.77
C GLU A 42 12.79 8.04 -12.29
N PHE A 43 12.29 7.61 -11.13
CA PHE A 43 11.09 8.17 -10.52
C PHE A 43 11.24 9.67 -10.25
N LEU A 44 12.38 10.11 -9.69
CA LEU A 44 12.70 11.53 -9.50
C LEU A 44 12.64 12.32 -10.83
N LYS A 45 13.29 11.80 -11.87
CA LYS A 45 13.30 12.44 -13.20
C LYS A 45 11.91 12.53 -13.79
N GLN A 46 11.07 11.50 -13.62
CA GLN A 46 9.67 11.53 -14.06
C GLN A 46 8.89 12.64 -13.35
N ILE A 47 9.06 12.80 -12.04
CA ILE A 47 8.43 13.86 -11.26
C ILE A 47 8.91 15.25 -11.72
N GLN A 48 10.23 15.45 -11.86
CA GLN A 48 10.81 16.71 -12.32
C GLN A 48 10.34 17.07 -13.73
N ALA A 49 10.26 16.10 -14.64
CA ALA A 49 9.76 16.31 -16.00
C ALA A 49 8.30 16.77 -15.99
N GLN A 50 7.46 16.20 -15.13
CA GLN A 50 6.09 16.66 -14.97
C GLN A 50 6.05 18.11 -14.48
N LEU A 51 6.77 18.42 -13.39
CA LEU A 51 6.85 19.77 -12.81
C LEU A 51 7.33 20.83 -13.80
N ALA A 52 8.27 20.50 -14.69
CA ALA A 52 8.78 21.40 -15.71
C ALA A 52 7.72 21.81 -16.77
N THR A 53 6.69 20.99 -16.95
CA THR A 53 5.65 21.21 -17.98
C THR A 53 4.42 21.94 -17.47
N ILE A 54 4.30 22.17 -16.15
CA ILE A 54 3.06 22.67 -15.54
C ILE A 54 3.15 24.15 -15.20
N SER A 55 2.01 24.84 -15.33
CA SER A 55 1.85 26.24 -14.91
C SER A 55 2.09 26.40 -13.41
N LYS A 56 2.87 27.41 -13.02
CA LYS A 56 3.22 27.73 -11.61
C LYS A 56 2.01 27.93 -10.70
N ASN A 57 0.84 28.23 -11.26
CA ASN A 57 -0.34 28.59 -10.48
C ASN A 57 -1.14 27.38 -9.96
N ASN A 58 -0.95 26.18 -10.53
CA ASN A 58 -1.60 24.96 -10.06
C ASN A 58 -0.85 23.70 -10.54
N PRO A 59 0.29 23.35 -9.91
CA PRO A 59 1.06 22.19 -10.32
C PRO A 59 0.31 20.87 -10.07
N GLU A 60 -0.16 20.23 -11.14
CA GLU A 60 -0.80 18.91 -11.10
C GLU A 60 0.13 17.82 -11.66
N ILE A 61 0.47 16.85 -10.83
CA ILE A 61 1.30 15.69 -11.20
C ILE A 61 0.48 14.42 -11.23
N LYS A 62 1.00 13.42 -11.91
CA LYS A 62 0.50 12.05 -11.96
C LYS A 62 1.34 11.17 -11.05
N LEU A 63 0.67 10.50 -10.12
CA LEU A 63 1.27 9.57 -9.19
C LEU A 63 0.83 8.13 -9.53
N PRO A 64 1.76 7.20 -9.77
CA PRO A 64 1.43 5.81 -10.06
C PRO A 64 0.93 5.09 -8.79
N LEU A 65 -0.05 4.21 -8.98
CA LEU A 65 -0.56 3.24 -8.01
C LEU A 65 -0.32 1.80 -8.52
N PRO A 66 -0.44 0.78 -7.66
CA PRO A 66 -0.49 -0.62 -8.10
C PRO A 66 -1.57 -0.86 -9.17
N HIS A 67 -1.38 -1.90 -9.98
CA HIS A 67 -2.30 -2.30 -11.06
C HIS A 67 -2.45 -1.27 -12.20
N SER A 68 -1.40 -0.48 -12.45
CA SER A 68 -1.35 0.51 -13.53
C SER A 68 -2.37 1.66 -13.38
N GLU A 69 -2.91 1.84 -12.18
CA GLU A 69 -3.71 3.02 -11.87
C GLU A 69 -2.82 4.26 -11.74
N THR A 70 -3.36 5.42 -12.08
CA THR A 70 -2.65 6.69 -11.96
C THR A 70 -3.57 7.72 -11.32
N LEU A 71 -3.06 8.39 -10.30
CA LEU A 71 -3.75 9.44 -9.58
C LEU A 71 -3.32 10.81 -10.09
N HIS A 72 -4.28 11.70 -10.26
CA HIS A 72 -4.02 13.11 -10.47
C HIS A 72 -3.88 13.78 -9.11
N ALA A 73 -2.79 14.47 -8.89
CA ALA A 73 -2.43 15.04 -7.62
C ALA A 73 -2.07 16.51 -7.80
N LYS A 74 -2.71 17.38 -7.02
CA LYS A 74 -2.37 18.79 -6.97
C LYS A 74 -1.32 19.01 -5.89
N VAL A 75 -0.19 19.58 -6.30
CA VAL A 75 0.93 19.92 -5.44
C VAL A 75 0.63 21.26 -4.75
N ASN A 76 0.50 21.23 -3.43
CA ASN A 76 0.27 22.42 -2.60
C ASN A 76 1.58 22.94 -1.98
N TYR A 77 2.57 22.06 -1.82
CA TYR A 77 3.90 22.38 -1.32
C TYR A 77 4.96 21.71 -2.20
N LEU A 78 5.93 22.51 -2.66
CA LEU A 78 7.10 22.05 -3.41
C LEU A 78 8.33 22.68 -2.78
N LYS A 79 9.29 21.84 -2.39
CA LYS A 79 10.61 22.26 -1.95
C LYS A 79 11.67 21.49 -2.70
N GLU A 80 12.36 22.17 -3.59
CA GLU A 80 13.56 21.67 -4.26
C GLU A 80 14.78 22.22 -3.52
N ARG A 81 15.65 21.33 -3.04
CA ARG A 81 16.92 21.74 -2.41
C ARG A 81 18.11 21.58 -3.36
N SER A 82 18.04 20.59 -4.24
CA SER A 82 19.05 20.30 -5.26
C SER A 82 18.40 19.51 -6.40
N SER A 83 19.17 19.22 -7.45
CA SER A 83 18.71 18.35 -8.55
C SER A 83 18.40 16.92 -8.11
N SER A 84 18.85 16.50 -6.93
CA SER A 84 18.63 15.16 -6.35
C SER A 84 17.76 15.16 -5.08
N GLU A 85 17.23 16.32 -4.67
CA GLU A 85 16.41 16.43 -3.45
C GLU A 85 15.15 17.26 -3.69
N ILE A 86 13.99 16.60 -3.56
CA ILE A 86 12.67 17.21 -3.69
C ILE A 86 11.73 16.73 -2.58
N GLN A 87 10.92 17.64 -2.07
CA GLN A 87 9.79 17.35 -1.19
C GLN A 87 8.52 17.92 -1.81
N LEU A 88 7.48 17.08 -1.87
CA LEU A 88 6.17 17.39 -2.43
C LEU A 88 5.09 17.02 -1.42
N GLU A 89 4.12 17.91 -1.24
CA GLU A 89 2.92 17.60 -0.47
C GLU A 89 1.71 18.19 -1.16
N GLY A 90 0.57 17.54 -1.00
CA GLY A 90 -0.65 17.99 -1.66
C GLY A 90 -1.82 17.06 -1.51
N GLU A 91 -2.76 17.21 -2.43
CA GLU A 91 -4.04 16.52 -2.42
C GLU A 91 -4.26 15.70 -3.69
N ILE A 92 -4.95 14.58 -3.55
CA ILE A 92 -5.38 13.75 -4.67
C ILE A 92 -6.72 14.29 -5.18
N LEU A 93 -6.77 14.55 -6.47
CA LEU A 93 -7.92 15.05 -7.18
C LEU A 93 -8.87 13.89 -7.55
N GLY A 94 -10.16 14.20 -7.68
CA GLY A 94 -11.19 13.25 -8.11
C GLY A 94 -12.06 12.74 -6.96
N ARG A 95 -12.70 11.57 -7.18
CA ARG A 95 -13.72 11.02 -6.26
C ARG A 95 -13.12 10.49 -4.96
N ALA A 96 -11.97 9.81 -5.05
CA ALA A 96 -11.21 9.37 -3.88
C ALA A 96 -10.30 10.53 -3.43
N SER A 97 -10.89 11.54 -2.78
CA SER A 97 -10.11 12.67 -2.24
C SER A 97 -9.13 12.15 -1.19
N GLY A 98 -7.85 12.46 -1.35
CA GLY A 98 -6.80 12.02 -0.44
C GLY A 98 -5.71 13.07 -0.30
N SER A 99 -4.69 12.73 0.48
CA SER A 99 -3.49 13.56 0.64
C SER A 99 -2.25 12.73 0.34
N PHE A 100 -1.19 13.39 -0.12
CA PHE A 100 0.09 12.75 -0.35
C PHE A 100 1.24 13.58 0.19
N SER A 101 2.33 12.90 0.54
CA SER A 101 3.63 13.47 0.86
C SER A 101 4.70 12.58 0.25
N LEU A 102 5.67 13.18 -0.45
CA LEU A 102 6.80 12.50 -1.07
C LEU A 102 8.07 13.28 -0.75
N VAL A 103 9.09 12.58 -0.31
CA VAL A 103 10.44 13.08 -0.11
C VAL A 103 11.37 12.16 -0.88
N ILE A 104 12.14 12.74 -1.80
CA ILE A 104 13.24 12.05 -2.47
C ILE A 104 14.50 12.79 -2.08
N LYS A 105 15.43 12.09 -1.42
CA LYS A 105 16.71 12.65 -0.98
C LYS A 105 17.77 11.57 -0.95
N ASP A 106 18.98 11.87 -1.41
CA ASP A 106 20.12 10.94 -1.37
C ASP A 106 19.77 9.56 -1.96
N LYS A 107 19.00 9.58 -3.06
CA LYS A 107 18.46 8.40 -3.75
C LYS A 107 17.56 7.50 -2.91
N LYS A 108 17.03 8.03 -1.81
CA LYS A 108 15.98 7.40 -1.02
C LYS A 108 14.65 8.07 -1.31
N LEU A 109 13.65 7.24 -1.56
CA LEU A 109 12.25 7.63 -1.65
C LEU A 109 11.58 7.29 -0.34
N GLU A 110 10.88 8.26 0.23
CA GLU A 110 9.96 8.07 1.34
C GLU A 110 8.69 8.85 1.07
N GLY A 111 7.54 8.23 1.26
CA GLY A 111 6.30 8.95 1.06
C GLY A 111 5.07 8.16 1.44
N ARG A 112 3.96 8.87 1.48
CA ARG A 112 2.68 8.36 1.93
C ARG A 112 1.57 8.94 1.08
N LEU A 113 0.54 8.14 0.91
CA LEU A 113 -0.70 8.49 0.25
C LEU A 113 -1.84 8.01 1.14
N ILE A 114 -2.76 8.90 1.48
CA ILE A 114 -3.79 8.63 2.50
C ILE A 114 -5.15 9.01 1.93
N PHE A 115 -6.05 8.02 1.88
CA PHE A 115 -7.46 8.19 1.57
C PHE A 115 -8.28 7.96 2.85
N LEU A 116 -8.48 9.03 3.62
CA LEU A 116 -9.15 8.96 4.92
C LEU A 116 -10.55 8.35 4.86
N LYS A 117 -11.34 8.76 3.86
CA LYS A 117 -12.72 8.29 3.68
C LYS A 117 -12.78 6.79 3.41
N ASP A 118 -11.83 6.29 2.62
CA ASP A 118 -11.77 4.90 2.19
C ASP A 118 -10.99 4.01 3.17
N LYS A 119 -10.39 4.60 4.21
CA LYS A 119 -9.47 3.94 5.16
C LYS A 119 -8.33 3.21 4.46
N LYS A 120 -7.87 3.76 3.34
CA LYS A 120 -6.76 3.23 2.54
C LYS A 120 -5.54 4.10 2.68
N ALA A 121 -4.38 3.48 2.70
CA ALA A 121 -3.12 4.19 2.61
C ALA A 121 -2.09 3.42 1.80
N TYR A 122 -1.15 4.14 1.21
CA TYR A 122 -0.03 3.57 0.49
C TYR A 122 1.27 4.20 0.96
N THR A 123 2.32 3.39 0.96
CA THR A 123 3.67 3.82 1.31
C THR A 123 4.55 3.74 0.07
N TYR A 124 5.10 4.89 -0.31
CA TYR A 124 6.18 4.99 -1.29
C TYR A 124 7.50 4.81 -0.55
N TYR A 125 8.35 3.94 -1.04
CA TYR A 125 9.65 3.70 -0.42
C TYR A 125 10.69 3.26 -1.44
N SER A 126 11.97 3.44 -1.12
CA SER A 126 13.07 2.82 -1.83
C SER A 126 13.70 1.69 -1.03
N ASP A 127 14.14 0.63 -1.68
CA ASP A 127 14.87 -0.45 -1.04
C ASP A 127 16.38 -0.14 -0.88
N ASN A 128 17.16 -1.16 -0.51
CA ASN A 128 18.61 -1.04 -0.37
C ASN A 128 19.34 -0.97 -1.72
N ASN A 129 18.69 -1.37 -2.82
CA ASN A 129 19.23 -1.32 -4.17
C ASN A 129 18.86 -0.02 -4.91
N GLU A 130 18.30 0.96 -4.19
CA GLU A 130 17.83 2.23 -4.76
C GLU A 130 16.62 2.06 -5.72
N GLU A 131 15.94 0.91 -5.67
CA GLU A 131 14.70 0.66 -6.41
C GLU A 131 13.51 1.25 -5.67
N ALA A 132 12.64 1.95 -6.39
CA ALA A 132 11.47 2.62 -5.85
C ALA A 132 10.24 1.72 -5.98
N PHE A 133 9.44 1.70 -4.92
CA PHE A 133 8.24 0.88 -4.81
C PHE A 133 7.09 1.67 -4.18
N ILE A 134 5.88 1.18 -4.44
CA ILE A 134 4.68 1.54 -3.70
C ILE A 134 3.98 0.27 -3.24
N LYS A 135 3.46 0.28 -2.02
CA LYS A 135 2.59 -0.79 -1.52
C LYS A 135 1.43 -0.21 -0.73
N GLU A 136 0.32 -0.94 -0.68
CA GLU A 136 -0.74 -0.64 0.28
C GLU A 136 -0.22 -0.89 1.70
N ASP A 137 -0.61 -0.01 2.62
CA ASP A 137 -0.23 -0.07 4.02
C ASP A 137 -1.48 0.13 4.89
N ASN A 138 -1.46 -0.40 6.10
CA ASN A 138 -2.56 -0.22 7.03
C ASN A 138 -2.60 1.24 7.48
N ILE A 139 -3.71 1.93 7.21
CA ILE A 139 -3.89 3.35 7.57
C ILE A 139 -3.66 3.61 9.07
N ASN A 140 -3.95 2.63 9.94
CA ASN A 140 -3.75 2.76 11.38
C ASN A 140 -2.27 2.74 11.79
N ASN A 141 -1.38 2.20 10.95
CA ASN A 141 0.07 2.29 11.15
C ASN A 141 0.62 3.68 10.77
N ILE A 142 -0.16 4.44 10.01
CA ILE A 142 0.23 5.73 9.43
C ILE A 142 -0.34 6.90 10.22
N ILE A 143 -1.59 6.76 10.67
CA ILE A 143 -2.30 7.78 11.43
C ILE A 143 -2.38 7.32 12.88
N CYS A 144 -1.68 8.03 13.76
CA CYS A 144 -1.71 7.81 15.21
C CYS A 144 -3.00 8.37 15.85
N THR A 145 -4.16 8.01 15.30
CA THR A 145 -5.46 8.29 15.92
C THR A 145 -6.23 6.99 15.96
N ASP A 146 -6.70 6.58 17.15
CA ASP A 146 -7.65 5.49 17.25
C ASP A 146 -8.88 5.83 16.39
N PHE A 147 -9.05 5.14 15.27
CA PHE A 147 -10.33 5.14 14.57
C PHE A 147 -11.30 4.34 15.42
N ILE A 148 -11.79 4.97 16.49
CA ILE A 148 -12.82 4.41 17.36
C ILE A 148 -13.99 4.04 16.44
N ARG A 149 -14.25 2.73 16.35
CA ARG A 149 -15.39 2.18 15.62
C ARG A 149 -16.62 2.87 16.19
N PRO A 150 -17.46 3.55 15.40
CA PRO A 150 -18.65 4.18 15.94
C PRO A 150 -19.48 3.06 16.61
N SER A 151 -19.67 3.17 17.92
CA SER A 151 -20.65 2.33 18.61
C SER A 151 -22.00 2.78 18.08
N ASN A 152 -22.68 1.90 17.36
CA ASN A 152 -24.06 2.13 16.93
C ASN A 152 -24.87 2.58 18.16
N SER A 153 -25.39 3.80 18.11
CA SER A 153 -26.30 4.38 19.09
C SER A 153 -27.70 3.84 18.88
#